data_AF-A0A6B1E017-F1
#
_entry.id   AF-A0A6B1E017-F1
#
_cell.length_a   1.000
_cell.length_b   1.000
_cell.length_c   1.000
_cell.angle_alpha   90.00
_cell.angle_beta   90.00
_cell.angle_gamma   90.00
#
_symmetry.space_group_name_H-M   'P 1'
#
loop_
_entity.id
_entity.type
_entity.pdbx_description
1 polymer ?
#
loop_
_entity_poly.entity_id
_entity_poly.type
_entity_poly.pdbx_seq_one_letter_code
_entity_poly.pdbx_strand_id
1 'polypeptide(L)'
;MFQRILISSLCALICLPSLAQPPVLLPQVLNTYPHDTSAFTQGLLWHEGALYESTGLRGRSSLRRVDIESGIPEVNLPLDDAYFAEGLERVGDRLIQLTWQSGRAFVYDFPSLELIETIEYTGEGWGLCSDGRLLFMSDGSSYLSLRDQDSFELIFRGAVTLDGQLIPPQLLNELECVGEHIYANAWNTDYIFRIDKYTGAINALIDASGLLSDAERASLSPGSVLNGIAYNPQSQTFYITGKNWGALFEVVFIQP
;
A
#
# COMPACT_ATOMS: atom_id res chain seq x y z
N MET A 1 22.72 -55.30 47.64
CA MET A 1 21.38 -54.93 47.16
C MET A 1 21.50 -53.53 46.56
N PHE A 2 21.78 -53.42 45.26
CA PHE A 2 21.88 -52.13 44.56
C PHE A 2 20.99 -52.21 43.33
N GLN A 3 19.90 -51.42 43.33
CA GLN A 3 18.90 -51.40 42.27
C GLN A 3 19.19 -50.19 41.39
N ARG A 4 19.63 -50.43 40.15
CA ARG A 4 19.85 -49.39 39.15
C ARG A 4 18.50 -48.99 38.56
N ILE A 5 18.12 -47.73 38.72
CA ILE A 5 16.97 -47.12 38.04
C ILE A 5 17.46 -46.65 36.67
N LEU A 6 16.95 -47.27 35.59
CA LEU A 6 17.09 -46.72 34.24
C LEU A 6 16.03 -45.63 34.06
N ILE A 7 16.48 -44.40 33.81
CA ILE A 7 15.63 -43.31 33.33
C ILE A 7 15.69 -43.37 31.80
N SER A 8 14.61 -43.81 31.15
CA SER A 8 14.48 -43.66 29.70
C SER A 8 14.04 -42.22 29.39
N SER A 9 14.95 -41.41 28.85
CA SER A 9 14.57 -40.12 28.25
C SER A 9 13.73 -40.38 27.00
N LEU A 10 12.43 -40.13 27.11
CA LEU A 10 11.52 -40.07 25.97
C LEU A 10 11.75 -38.72 25.29
N CYS A 11 12.53 -38.72 24.20
CA CYS A 11 12.72 -37.53 23.37
C CYS A 11 11.44 -37.35 22.54
N ALA A 12 10.54 -36.49 23.00
CA ALA A 12 9.37 -36.10 22.22
C ALA A 12 9.85 -35.24 21.04
N LEU A 13 9.78 -35.78 19.82
CA LEU A 13 9.94 -35.00 18.60
C LEU A 13 8.78 -33.99 18.55
N ILE A 14 9.06 -32.74 18.89
CA ILE A 14 8.14 -31.64 18.63
C ILE A 14 8.18 -31.41 17.13
N CYS A 15 7.20 -31.96 16.41
CA CYS A 15 6.97 -31.64 15.01
C CYS A 15 6.40 -30.23 14.97
N LEU A 16 7.27 -29.24 14.77
CA LEU A 16 6.83 -27.88 14.50
C LEU A 16 6.02 -27.92 13.19
N PRO A 17 4.79 -27.39 13.15
CA PRO A 17 4.04 -27.33 11.90
C PRO A 17 4.88 -26.55 10.90
N SER A 18 5.11 -27.14 9.72
CA SER A 18 5.56 -26.37 8.56
C SER A 18 4.52 -25.28 8.36
N LEU A 19 4.92 -24.02 8.46
CA LEU A 19 4.07 -22.92 8.02
C LEU A 19 3.77 -23.21 6.54
N ALA A 20 2.49 -23.39 6.22
CA ALA A 20 2.07 -23.52 4.84
C ALA A 20 2.43 -22.21 4.13
N GLN A 21 3.02 -22.29 2.94
CA GLN A 21 3.32 -21.10 2.16
C GLN A 21 2.04 -20.28 1.95
N PRO A 22 2.11 -18.94 1.99
CA PRO A 22 0.96 -18.10 1.72
C PRO A 22 0.37 -18.43 0.35
N PRO A 23 -0.97 -18.49 0.23
CA PRO A 23 -1.61 -18.69 -1.06
C PRO A 23 -1.28 -17.55 -2.01
N VAL A 24 -1.18 -17.89 -3.30
CA VAL A 24 -1.15 -16.91 -4.38
C VAL A 24 -2.59 -16.67 -4.85
N LEU A 25 -3.01 -15.42 -4.90
CA LEU A 25 -4.30 -14.97 -5.40
C LEU A 25 -4.12 -14.23 -6.72
N LEU A 26 -5.16 -14.18 -7.53
CA LEU A 26 -5.20 -13.44 -8.78
C LEU A 26 -6.28 -12.35 -8.73
N PRO A 27 -6.02 -11.16 -9.29
CA PRO A 27 -7.07 -10.19 -9.56
C PRO A 27 -8.03 -10.72 -10.64
N GLN A 28 -9.29 -10.92 -10.28
CA GLN A 28 -10.36 -11.06 -11.26
C GLN A 28 -10.88 -9.66 -11.61
N VAL A 29 -10.64 -9.22 -12.83
CA VAL A 29 -11.11 -7.92 -13.33
C VAL A 29 -12.63 -7.94 -13.48
N LEU A 30 -13.29 -6.99 -12.81
CA LEU A 30 -14.72 -6.74 -12.88
C LEU A 30 -15.02 -5.58 -13.85
N ASN A 31 -14.23 -4.51 -13.77
CA ASN A 31 -14.30 -3.35 -14.66
C ASN A 31 -12.90 -2.80 -14.93
N THR A 32 -12.77 -2.08 -16.05
CA THR A 32 -11.56 -1.32 -16.41
C THR A 32 -11.96 0.11 -16.72
N TYR A 33 -11.29 1.05 -16.09
CA TYR A 33 -11.51 2.48 -16.22
C TYR A 33 -10.28 3.14 -16.87
N PRO A 34 -10.44 4.24 -17.62
CA PRO A 34 -9.32 5.03 -18.11
C PRO A 34 -8.52 5.63 -16.94
N HIS A 35 -7.20 5.69 -17.09
CA HIS A 35 -6.32 6.34 -16.13
C HIS A 35 -5.35 7.28 -16.85
N ASP A 36 -4.99 8.40 -16.21
CA ASP A 36 -4.11 9.41 -16.78
C ASP A 36 -2.69 8.85 -16.93
N THR A 37 -2.23 8.66 -18.17
CA THR A 37 -0.88 8.17 -18.46
C THR A 37 0.23 9.14 -18.02
N SER A 38 -0.13 10.38 -17.67
CA SER A 38 0.79 11.35 -17.07
C SER A 38 0.94 11.18 -15.55
N ALA A 39 0.01 10.48 -14.87
CA ALA A 39 -0.01 10.31 -13.42
C ALA A 39 1.07 9.31 -12.96
N PHE A 40 2.06 9.79 -12.20
CA PHE A 40 3.03 8.92 -11.54
C PHE A 40 2.47 8.54 -10.16
N THR A 41 1.48 7.64 -10.12
CA THR A 41 0.70 7.28 -8.94
C THR A 41 1.57 6.83 -7.76
N GLN A 42 1.38 7.46 -6.61
CA GLN A 42 2.11 7.16 -5.36
C GLN A 42 1.20 6.93 -4.14
N GLY A 43 -0.05 7.38 -4.20
CA GLY A 43 -1.08 7.04 -3.23
C GLY A 43 -2.44 7.09 -3.91
N LEU A 44 -3.30 6.13 -3.60
CA LEU A 44 -4.63 6.03 -4.17
C LEU A 44 -5.64 5.78 -3.05
N LEU A 45 -6.77 6.46 -3.10
CA LEU A 45 -7.83 6.34 -2.09
C LEU A 45 -9.19 6.39 -2.77
N TRP A 46 -10.12 5.57 -2.32
CA TRP A 46 -11.53 5.65 -2.72
C TRP A 46 -12.36 6.28 -1.61
N HIS A 47 -13.16 7.29 -1.97
CA HIS A 47 -14.12 7.86 -1.03
C HIS A 47 -15.36 8.41 -1.73
N GLU A 48 -16.53 7.95 -1.29
CA GLU A 48 -17.86 8.47 -1.69
C GLU A 48 -18.05 8.68 -3.21
N GLY A 49 -17.58 7.74 -4.03
CA GLY A 49 -17.78 7.79 -5.48
C GLY A 49 -16.67 8.48 -6.27
N ALA A 50 -15.62 8.96 -5.61
CA ALA A 50 -14.46 9.56 -6.25
C ALA A 50 -13.16 8.86 -5.87
N LEU A 51 -12.19 8.89 -6.78
CA LEU A 51 -10.81 8.55 -6.49
C LEU A 51 -10.07 9.80 -6.03
N TYR A 52 -9.24 9.65 -5.00
CA TYR A 52 -8.26 10.63 -4.59
C TYR A 52 -6.88 10.05 -4.87
N GLU A 53 -6.05 10.83 -5.53
CA GLU A 53 -4.76 10.34 -6.02
C GLU A 53 -3.65 11.32 -5.66
N SER A 54 -2.56 10.79 -5.12
CA SER A 54 -1.30 11.48 -5.01
C SER A 54 -0.38 11.03 -6.13
N THR A 55 0.13 12.00 -6.89
CA THR A 55 1.10 11.73 -7.96
C THR A 55 2.46 12.31 -7.62
N GLY A 56 3.52 11.56 -7.90
CA GLY A 56 4.91 11.97 -7.66
C GLY A 56 5.56 12.72 -8.83
N LEU A 57 6.90 12.79 -8.79
CA LEU A 57 7.83 13.56 -9.64
C LEU A 57 7.93 15.04 -9.24
N ARG A 58 9.15 15.52 -9.02
CA ARG A 58 9.44 16.93 -8.73
C ARG A 58 8.97 17.82 -9.90
N GLY A 59 8.31 18.93 -9.59
CA GLY A 59 7.68 19.82 -10.57
C GLY A 59 6.40 19.27 -11.22
N ARG A 60 5.93 18.08 -10.82
CA ARG A 60 4.70 17.45 -11.33
C ARG A 60 3.85 16.81 -10.24
N SER A 61 4.30 16.89 -8.98
CA SER A 61 3.60 16.27 -7.87
C SER A 61 2.28 16.97 -7.61
N SER A 62 1.24 16.22 -7.30
CA SER A 62 -0.09 16.79 -7.09
C SER A 62 -0.96 15.94 -6.20
N LEU A 63 -1.92 16.58 -5.56
CA LEU A 63 -3.11 15.95 -4.98
C LEU A 63 -4.28 16.12 -5.95
N ARG A 64 -4.96 15.03 -6.27
CA ARG A 64 -6.06 15.00 -7.25
C ARG A 64 -7.32 14.42 -6.64
N ARG A 65 -8.47 14.92 -7.10
CA ARG A 65 -9.76 14.22 -7.04
C ARG A 65 -10.16 13.90 -8.46
N VAL A 66 -10.42 12.63 -8.73
CA VAL A 66 -10.58 12.07 -10.08
C VAL A 66 -11.96 11.44 -10.21
N ASP A 67 -12.66 11.79 -11.28
CA ASP A 67 -13.86 11.07 -11.70
C ASP A 67 -13.45 9.70 -12.25
N ILE A 68 -13.94 8.64 -11.63
CA ILE A 68 -13.50 7.28 -11.96
C ILE A 68 -13.90 6.85 -13.38
N GLU A 69 -15.07 7.28 -13.86
CA GLU A 69 -15.60 6.87 -15.16
C GLU A 69 -14.78 7.43 -16.32
N SER A 70 -14.39 8.71 -16.23
CA SER A 70 -13.61 9.38 -17.27
C SER A 70 -12.09 9.33 -17.05
N GLY A 71 -11.63 9.09 -15.81
CA GLY A 71 -10.22 9.17 -15.43
C GLY A 71 -9.67 10.61 -15.43
N ILE A 72 -10.55 11.62 -15.53
CA ILE A 72 -10.18 13.03 -15.61
C ILE A 72 -10.19 13.63 -14.19
N PRO A 73 -9.11 14.31 -13.77
CA PRO A 73 -9.12 15.05 -12.51
C PRO A 73 -10.16 16.19 -12.53
N GLU A 74 -11.11 16.15 -11.61
CA GLU A 74 -12.04 17.27 -11.33
C GLU A 74 -11.33 18.37 -10.54
N VAL A 75 -10.39 17.96 -9.66
CA VAL A 75 -9.52 18.82 -8.89
C VAL A 75 -8.08 18.34 -9.06
N ASN A 76 -7.16 19.27 -9.28
CA ASN A 76 -5.73 19.02 -9.37
C ASN A 76 -4.97 20.13 -8.64
N LEU A 77 -4.41 19.81 -7.46
CA LEU A 77 -3.65 20.73 -6.62
C LEU A 77 -2.16 20.41 -6.75
N PRO A 78 -1.39 21.20 -7.52
CA PRO A 78 0.04 20.98 -7.64
C PRO A 78 0.74 21.29 -6.31
N LEU A 79 1.77 20.51 -6.00
CA LEU A 79 2.70 20.82 -4.93
C LEU A 79 3.80 21.74 -5.46
N ASP A 80 4.49 22.43 -4.55
CA ASP A 80 5.72 23.14 -4.89
C ASP A 80 6.73 22.18 -5.55
N ASP A 81 7.41 22.67 -6.60
CA ASP A 81 8.32 21.88 -7.43
C ASP A 81 9.44 21.18 -6.65
N ALA A 82 9.78 21.70 -5.46
CA ALA A 82 10.75 21.12 -4.57
C ALA A 82 10.29 19.79 -3.95
N TYR A 83 9.00 19.45 -3.98
CA TYR A 83 8.50 18.22 -3.35
C TYR A 83 8.22 17.12 -4.36
N PHE A 84 8.41 15.89 -3.88
CA PHE A 84 7.98 14.67 -4.54
C PHE A 84 6.91 14.05 -3.63
N ALA A 85 5.64 14.09 -4.05
CA ALA A 85 4.54 13.53 -3.27
C ALA A 85 4.54 12.01 -3.32
N GLU A 86 4.10 11.40 -2.23
CA GLU A 86 4.05 9.95 -2.02
C GLU A 86 2.66 9.53 -1.53
N GLY A 87 2.54 8.61 -0.58
CA GLY A 87 1.28 8.02 -0.12
C GLY A 87 0.23 9.03 0.37
N LEU A 88 -1.03 8.63 0.30
CA LEU A 88 -2.20 9.46 0.58
C LEU A 88 -3.20 8.67 1.41
N GLU A 89 -3.74 9.25 2.47
CA GLU A 89 -4.77 8.61 3.29
C GLU A 89 -5.70 9.66 3.92
N ARG A 90 -6.96 9.28 4.14
CA ARG A 90 -7.94 10.09 4.86
C ARG A 90 -8.06 9.65 6.33
N VAL A 91 -8.01 10.62 7.22
CA VAL A 91 -8.24 10.45 8.66
C VAL A 91 -9.31 11.43 9.13
N GLY A 92 -10.56 10.94 9.23
CA GLY A 92 -11.71 11.78 9.56
C GLY A 92 -11.92 12.87 8.51
N ASP A 93 -11.83 14.13 8.93
CA ASP A 93 -11.99 15.31 8.07
C ASP A 93 -10.65 15.84 7.54
N ARG A 94 -9.61 15.01 7.55
CA ARG A 94 -8.27 15.35 7.03
C ARG A 94 -7.85 14.38 5.93
N LEU A 95 -7.12 14.90 4.95
CA LEU A 95 -6.39 14.10 3.97
C LEU A 95 -4.89 14.36 4.16
N ILE A 96 -4.09 13.30 4.32
CA ILE A 96 -2.68 13.37 4.64
C ILE A 96 -1.87 12.83 3.45
N GLN A 97 -1.00 13.66 2.89
CA GLN A 97 -0.13 13.31 1.77
C GLN A 97 1.34 13.34 2.18
N LEU A 98 2.04 12.23 2.00
CA LEU A 98 3.46 12.11 2.31
C LEU A 98 4.34 12.75 1.25
N THR A 99 5.61 12.93 1.59
CA THR A 99 6.68 13.26 0.64
C THR A 99 7.80 12.24 0.72
N TRP A 100 8.50 12.03 -0.40
CA TRP A 100 9.53 10.98 -0.45
C TRP A 100 10.67 11.20 0.53
N GLN A 101 11.52 12.21 0.30
CA GLN A 101 12.76 12.41 1.09
C GLN A 101 12.74 13.68 1.95
N SER A 102 11.69 14.48 1.84
CA SER A 102 11.64 15.78 2.48
C SER A 102 11.23 15.70 3.95
N GLY A 103 10.75 14.55 4.42
CA GLY A 103 10.30 14.39 5.81
C GLY A 103 9.09 15.27 6.13
N ARG A 104 8.19 15.46 5.16
CA ARG A 104 7.00 16.30 5.27
C ARG A 104 5.74 15.51 4.97
N ALA A 105 4.70 15.69 5.78
CA ALA A 105 3.34 15.30 5.44
C ALA A 105 2.48 16.56 5.33
N PHE A 106 1.83 16.74 4.19
CA PHE A 106 0.86 17.82 3.96
C PHE A 106 -0.51 17.35 4.40
N VAL A 107 -1.18 18.16 5.22
CA VAL A 107 -2.51 17.85 5.75
C VAL A 107 -3.49 18.85 5.17
N TYR A 108 -4.50 18.31 4.49
CA TYR A 108 -5.57 19.06 3.85
C TYR A 108 -6.87 18.86 4.61
N ASP A 109 -7.69 19.91 4.70
CA ASP A 109 -9.09 19.80 5.12
C ASP A 109 -9.86 18.95 4.10
N PHE A 110 -10.75 18.09 4.58
CA PHE A 110 -11.62 17.28 3.74
C PHE A 110 -13.10 17.62 4.04
N PRO A 111 -13.90 17.99 3.03
CA PRO A 111 -13.68 17.75 1.60
C PRO A 111 -13.11 18.94 0.81
N SER A 112 -12.75 20.07 1.44
CA SER A 112 -12.35 21.28 0.69
C SER A 112 -11.00 21.17 -0.02
N LEU A 113 -10.13 20.28 0.46
CA LEU A 113 -8.74 20.08 0.04
C LEU A 113 -7.85 21.32 0.24
N GLU A 114 -8.24 22.24 1.14
CA GLU A 114 -7.38 23.34 1.56
C GLU A 114 -6.23 22.81 2.43
N LEU A 115 -4.99 23.22 2.14
CA LEU A 115 -3.84 22.87 2.97
C LEU A 115 -3.95 23.58 4.33
N ILE A 116 -4.10 22.82 5.41
CA ILE A 116 -4.29 23.37 6.77
C ILE A 116 -3.07 23.19 7.67
N GLU A 117 -2.20 22.21 7.39
CA GLU A 117 -1.04 21.92 8.23
C GLU A 117 0.07 21.24 7.42
N THR A 118 1.31 21.38 7.87
CA THR A 118 2.45 20.61 7.39
C THR A 118 3.19 20.02 8.57
N ILE A 119 3.24 18.70 8.63
CA ILE A 119 3.88 17.93 9.70
C ILE A 119 5.29 17.53 9.27
N GLU A 120 6.23 17.55 10.21
CA GLU A 120 7.58 17.02 10.02
C GLU A 120 7.70 15.59 10.54
N TYR A 121 8.40 14.73 9.79
CA TYR A 121 8.81 13.40 10.24
C TYR A 121 10.22 13.05 9.78
N THR A 122 10.84 12.08 10.46
CA THR A 122 12.17 11.57 10.10
C THR A 122 12.07 10.40 9.13
N GLY A 123 12.98 10.35 8.15
CA GLY A 123 13.08 9.26 7.18
C GLY A 123 12.32 9.54 5.88
N GLU A 124 12.19 8.50 5.06
CA GLU A 124 11.40 8.57 3.84
C GLU A 124 9.93 8.23 4.12
N GLY A 125 9.02 8.64 3.23
CA GLY A 125 7.62 8.21 3.22
C GLY A 125 7.21 7.69 1.86
N TRP A 126 6.60 6.51 1.80
CA TRP A 126 6.23 5.84 0.55
C TRP A 126 4.71 5.62 0.49
N GLY A 127 4.16 4.64 1.19
CA GLY A 127 2.71 4.43 1.30
C GLY A 127 2.16 4.81 2.67
N LEU A 128 0.85 5.09 2.73
CA LEU A 128 0.13 5.44 3.95
C LEU A 128 -1.25 4.79 3.91
N CYS A 129 -1.66 4.08 4.97
CA CYS A 129 -3.06 3.70 5.14
C CYS A 129 -3.53 3.82 6.60
N SER A 130 -4.84 3.90 6.82
CA SER A 130 -5.47 4.00 8.14
C SER A 130 -6.39 2.82 8.42
N ASP A 131 -6.33 2.28 9.63
CA ASP A 131 -7.32 1.31 10.11
C ASP A 131 -8.43 1.96 10.97
N GLY A 132 -8.50 3.29 10.97
CA GLY A 132 -9.41 4.10 11.78
C GLY A 132 -8.94 4.34 13.22
N ARG A 133 -7.80 3.75 13.61
CA ARG A 133 -7.16 3.99 14.90
C ARG A 133 -5.70 4.43 14.75
N LEU A 134 -4.95 3.76 13.89
CA LEU A 134 -3.54 4.02 13.64
C LEU A 134 -3.30 4.25 12.15
N LEU A 135 -2.27 5.04 11.86
CA LEU A 135 -1.71 5.14 10.53
C LEU A 135 -0.58 4.13 10.37
N PHE A 136 -0.57 3.42 9.25
CA PHE A 136 0.52 2.55 8.82
C PHE A 136 1.24 3.23 7.67
N MET A 137 2.56 3.40 7.81
CA MET A 137 3.39 4.10 6.84
C MET A 137 4.56 3.20 6.43
N SER A 138 4.73 3.00 5.12
CA SER A 138 5.92 2.36 4.56
C SER A 138 6.95 3.41 4.16
N ASP A 139 8.21 2.97 4.06
CA ASP A 139 9.36 3.80 3.67
C ASP A 139 10.29 3.04 2.70
N GLY A 140 9.74 2.05 1.99
CA GLY A 140 10.50 1.11 1.18
C GLY A 140 11.22 0.02 1.98
N SER A 141 11.46 0.18 3.29
CA SER A 141 12.11 -0.86 4.09
C SER A 141 11.20 -2.06 4.35
N SER A 142 11.73 -3.08 5.01
CA SER A 142 10.99 -4.27 5.44
C SER A 142 10.11 -4.04 6.67
N TYR A 143 9.85 -2.79 7.04
CA TYR A 143 9.12 -2.40 8.24
C TYR A 143 7.98 -1.44 7.91
N LEU A 144 6.89 -1.55 8.66
CA LEU A 144 5.82 -0.56 8.69
C LEU A 144 5.93 0.27 9.96
N SER A 145 5.89 1.59 9.81
CA SER A 145 5.79 2.53 10.92
C SER A 145 4.33 2.67 11.31
N LEU A 146 4.01 2.44 12.57
CA LEU A 146 2.70 2.71 13.17
C LEU A 146 2.77 4.09 13.79
N ARG A 147 1.89 4.98 13.34
CA ARG A 147 1.83 6.38 13.78
C ARG A 147 0.49 6.68 14.42
N ASP A 148 0.53 7.58 15.40
CA ASP A 148 -0.68 8.16 15.96
C ASP A 148 -1.41 8.94 14.86
N GLN A 149 -2.72 8.76 14.73
CA GLN A 149 -3.47 9.41 13.65
C GLN A 149 -3.69 10.90 13.89
N ASP A 150 -3.61 11.38 15.14
CA ASP A 150 -3.85 12.77 15.50
C ASP A 150 -2.55 13.58 15.47
N SER A 151 -1.50 13.09 16.15
CA SER A 151 -0.20 13.76 16.25
C SER A 151 0.81 13.36 15.18
N PHE A 152 0.56 12.27 14.44
CA PHE A 152 1.48 11.67 13.47
C PHE A 152 2.80 11.13 14.07
N GLU A 153 2.91 11.13 15.41
CA GLU A 153 4.10 10.62 16.10
C GLU A 153 4.29 9.12 15.88
N LEU A 154 5.55 8.70 15.77
CA LEU A 154 5.89 7.29 15.65
C LEU A 154 5.63 6.57 16.98
N ILE A 155 4.76 5.57 16.94
CA ILE A 155 4.45 4.71 18.09
C ILE A 155 5.35 3.46 18.07
N PHE A 156 5.44 2.81 16.91
CA PHE A 156 6.13 1.52 16.79
C PHE A 156 6.59 1.27 15.35
N ARG A 157 7.60 0.42 15.14
CA ARG A 157 7.96 -0.13 13.82
C ARG A 157 7.82 -1.64 13.84
N GLY A 158 6.89 -2.17 13.03
CA GLY A 158 6.63 -3.60 12.90
C GLY A 158 7.36 -4.19 11.69
N ALA A 159 7.99 -5.35 11.85
CA ALA A 159 8.64 -6.05 10.76
C ALA A 159 7.59 -6.75 9.87
N VAL A 160 7.78 -6.68 8.55
CA VAL A 160 6.99 -7.47 7.60
C VAL A 160 7.76 -8.72 7.22
N THR A 161 7.11 -9.88 7.32
CA THR A 161 7.76 -11.17 7.13
C THR A 161 7.02 -12.05 6.12
N LEU A 162 7.77 -12.84 5.37
CA LEU A 162 7.28 -13.93 4.54
C LEU A 162 7.89 -15.23 5.07
N ASP A 163 7.05 -16.22 5.39
CA ASP A 163 7.50 -17.48 5.99
C ASP A 163 8.37 -17.30 7.24
N GLY A 164 8.05 -16.28 8.05
CA GLY A 164 8.78 -15.94 9.28
C GLY A 164 10.15 -15.28 9.04
N GLN A 165 10.53 -15.02 7.78
CA GLN A 165 11.74 -14.30 7.42
C GLN A 165 11.42 -12.85 7.04
N LEU A 166 12.28 -11.91 7.42
CA LEU A 166 12.16 -10.52 7.01
C LEU A 166 12.22 -10.43 5.48
N ILE A 167 11.26 -9.72 4.87
CA ILE A 167 11.30 -9.49 3.42
C ILE A 167 12.52 -8.65 3.02
N PRO A 168 13.01 -8.73 1.77
CA PRO A 168 14.05 -7.82 1.29
C PRO A 168 13.64 -6.34 1.44
N PRO A 169 14.59 -5.42 1.68
CA PRO A 169 14.30 -3.99 1.65
C PRO A 169 13.98 -3.55 0.20
N GLN A 170 13.46 -2.32 0.07
CA GLN A 170 12.99 -1.69 -1.17
C GLN A 170 11.79 -2.40 -1.80
N LEU A 171 10.87 -2.90 -0.97
CA LEU A 171 9.65 -3.56 -1.45
C LEU A 171 8.38 -2.80 -1.04
N LEU A 172 8.15 -2.53 0.24
CA LEU A 172 6.87 -1.95 0.69
C LEU A 172 6.67 -0.54 0.13
N ASN A 173 5.68 -0.38 -0.75
CA ASN A 173 5.35 0.90 -1.37
C ASN A 173 3.96 1.34 -0.94
N GLU A 174 3.08 1.67 -1.88
CA GLU A 174 1.71 2.09 -1.59
C GLU A 174 0.95 1.05 -0.76
N LEU A 175 0.06 1.53 0.13
CA LEU A 175 -0.64 0.76 1.14
C LEU A 175 -2.15 1.01 1.09
N GLU A 176 -2.93 -0.02 1.38
CA GLU A 176 -4.38 0.08 1.63
C GLU A 176 -4.80 -0.79 2.81
N CYS A 177 -5.55 -0.23 3.76
CA CYS A 177 -5.94 -0.89 5.00
C CYS A 177 -7.38 -1.43 4.89
N VAL A 178 -7.57 -2.76 4.93
CA VAL A 178 -8.90 -3.39 4.82
C VAL A 178 -9.09 -4.46 5.91
N GLY A 179 -9.95 -4.14 6.89
CA GLY A 179 -10.24 -5.04 8.01
C GLY A 179 -9.01 -5.34 8.86
N GLU A 180 -8.61 -6.61 8.91
CA GLU A 180 -7.42 -7.09 9.63
C GLU A 180 -6.14 -7.09 8.79
N HIS A 181 -6.21 -6.59 7.55
CA HIS A 181 -5.13 -6.69 6.59
C HIS A 181 -4.66 -5.34 6.08
N ILE A 182 -3.37 -5.28 5.74
CA ILE A 182 -2.75 -4.22 4.96
C ILE A 182 -2.38 -4.83 3.60
N TYR A 183 -2.83 -4.21 2.54
CA TYR A 183 -2.42 -4.52 1.18
C TYR A 183 -1.27 -3.58 0.84
N ALA A 184 -0.16 -4.12 0.36
CA ALA A 184 1.02 -3.32 0.05
C ALA A 184 1.56 -3.68 -1.33
N ASN A 185 1.71 -2.70 -2.21
CA ASN A 185 2.46 -2.91 -3.45
C ASN A 185 3.91 -3.29 -3.11
N ALA A 186 4.42 -4.33 -3.77
CA ALA A 186 5.83 -4.69 -3.70
C ALA A 186 6.56 -4.03 -4.88
N TRP A 187 7.26 -2.94 -4.60
CA TRP A 187 7.89 -2.05 -5.58
C TRP A 187 8.76 -2.82 -6.57
N ASN A 188 8.63 -2.43 -7.85
CA ASN A 188 9.35 -3.02 -8.97
C ASN A 188 9.09 -4.53 -9.17
N THR A 189 7.94 -5.01 -8.68
CA THR A 189 7.38 -6.33 -8.96
C THR A 189 5.92 -6.19 -9.38
N ASP A 190 5.30 -7.29 -9.80
CA ASP A 190 3.86 -7.37 -10.08
C ASP A 190 3.06 -7.91 -8.89
N TYR A 191 3.62 -7.92 -7.67
CA TYR A 191 2.97 -8.47 -6.50
C TYR A 191 2.38 -7.39 -5.58
N ILE A 192 1.24 -7.73 -4.97
CA ILE A 192 0.72 -7.05 -3.79
C ILE A 192 0.78 -8.05 -2.63
N PHE A 193 1.30 -7.61 -1.48
CA PHE A 193 1.32 -8.39 -0.26
C PHE A 193 0.05 -8.14 0.53
N ARG A 194 -0.64 -9.21 0.95
CA ARG A 194 -1.65 -9.12 2.00
C ARG A 194 -0.99 -9.45 3.33
N ILE A 195 -0.84 -8.43 4.17
CA ILE A 195 -0.12 -8.46 5.44
C ILE A 195 -1.15 -8.50 6.57
N ASP A 196 -1.02 -9.44 7.49
CA ASP A 196 -1.74 -9.40 8.76
C ASP A 196 -1.22 -8.21 9.59
N LYS A 197 -2.10 -7.23 9.87
CA LYS A 197 -1.66 -5.96 10.47
C LYS A 197 -1.20 -6.08 11.93
N TYR A 198 -1.55 -7.17 12.60
CA TYR A 198 -1.20 -7.41 14.01
C TYR A 198 0.16 -8.10 14.15
N THR A 199 0.51 -8.96 13.21
CA THR A 199 1.71 -9.79 13.25
C THR A 199 2.81 -9.36 12.27
N GLY A 200 2.44 -8.62 11.21
CA GLY A 200 3.33 -8.30 10.09
C GLY A 200 3.60 -9.49 9.16
N ALA A 201 2.93 -10.63 9.36
CA ALA A 201 3.09 -11.80 8.49
C ALA A 201 2.32 -11.59 7.18
N ILE A 202 3.00 -11.79 6.05
CA ILE A 202 2.37 -11.90 4.74
C ILE A 202 1.59 -13.21 4.71
N ASN A 203 0.28 -13.12 4.55
CA ASN A 203 -0.64 -14.26 4.59
C ASN A 203 -1.34 -14.51 3.23
N ALA A 204 -1.02 -13.72 2.20
CA ALA A 204 -1.23 -14.02 0.78
C ALA A 204 -0.34 -13.14 -0.10
N LEU A 205 -0.03 -13.64 -1.30
CA LEU A 205 0.58 -12.88 -2.39
C LEU A 205 -0.47 -12.72 -3.49
N ILE A 206 -0.74 -11.49 -3.93
CA ILE A 206 -1.59 -11.25 -5.09
C ILE A 206 -0.67 -11.05 -6.30
N ASP A 207 -0.76 -11.94 -7.28
CA ASP A 207 -0.01 -11.82 -8.55
C ASP A 207 -0.84 -11.03 -9.57
N ALA A 208 -0.44 -9.77 -9.80
CA ALA A 208 -1.07 -8.84 -10.72
C ALA A 208 -0.35 -8.78 -12.08
N SER A 209 0.56 -9.72 -12.38
CA SER A 209 1.35 -9.69 -13.62
C SER A 209 0.49 -9.77 -14.88
N GLY A 210 -0.70 -10.38 -14.77
CA GLY A 210 -1.68 -10.52 -15.84
C GLY A 210 -2.61 -9.32 -16.07
N LEU A 211 -2.50 -8.22 -15.31
CA LEU A 211 -3.37 -7.05 -15.50
C LEU A 211 -3.10 -6.30 -16.80
N LEU A 212 -1.83 -6.15 -17.17
CA LEU A 212 -1.43 -5.54 -18.45
C LEU A 212 -1.05 -6.63 -19.45
N SER A 213 -1.45 -6.44 -20.71
CA SER A 213 -0.91 -7.21 -21.82
C SER A 213 0.57 -6.89 -22.05
N ASP A 214 1.29 -7.79 -22.72
CA ASP A 214 2.69 -7.56 -23.11
C ASP A 214 2.88 -6.28 -23.93
N ALA A 215 1.90 -5.94 -24.77
CA ALA A 215 1.93 -4.74 -25.61
C ALA A 215 1.77 -3.45 -24.77
N GLU A 216 0.84 -3.44 -23.82
CA GLU A 216 0.67 -2.32 -22.88
C GLU A 216 1.94 -2.16 -22.05
N ARG A 217 2.45 -3.24 -21.47
CA ARG A 217 3.68 -3.23 -20.67
C ARG A 217 4.89 -2.73 -21.45
N ALA A 218 5.04 -3.14 -22.71
CA ALA A 218 6.13 -2.69 -23.59
C ALA A 218 6.01 -1.20 -23.99
N SER A 219 4.82 -0.61 -23.90
CA SER A 219 4.58 0.80 -24.22
C SER A 219 4.90 1.75 -23.05
N LEU A 220 5.04 1.21 -21.84
CA LEU A 220 5.27 2.01 -20.64
C LEU A 220 6.69 2.58 -20.58
N SER A 221 6.79 3.79 -20.02
CA SER A 221 8.10 4.40 -19.76
C SER A 221 8.83 3.66 -18.63
N PRO A 222 10.18 3.65 -18.60
CA PRO A 222 10.92 3.08 -17.47
C PRO A 222 10.45 3.64 -16.13
N GLY A 223 10.27 2.76 -15.13
CA GLY A 223 9.76 3.14 -13.79
C GLY A 223 8.23 3.17 -13.66
N SER A 224 7.50 2.93 -14.74
CA SER A 224 6.03 2.79 -14.78
C SER A 224 5.62 1.41 -14.27
N VAL A 225 5.59 1.23 -12.96
CA VAL A 225 5.31 -0.05 -12.29
C VAL A 225 3.94 -0.05 -11.61
N LEU A 226 3.44 -1.24 -11.30
CA LEU A 226 2.27 -1.45 -10.43
C LEU A 226 2.44 -0.65 -9.12
N ASN A 227 1.49 0.25 -8.84
CA ASN A 227 1.47 1.08 -7.63
C ASN A 227 0.12 1.82 -7.53
N GLY A 228 -0.55 1.76 -6.38
CA GLY A 228 -1.87 2.34 -6.15
C GLY A 228 -2.92 1.26 -5.93
N ILE A 229 -3.50 1.24 -4.73
CA ILE A 229 -4.52 0.30 -4.27
C ILE A 229 -5.56 1.11 -3.50
N ALA A 230 -6.82 1.01 -3.88
CA ALA A 230 -7.92 1.61 -3.11
C ALA A 230 -9.02 0.60 -2.91
N TYR A 231 -9.73 0.66 -1.79
CA TYR A 231 -10.82 -0.25 -1.47
C TYR A 231 -12.18 0.46 -1.49
N ASN A 232 -13.14 -0.15 -2.16
CA ASN A 232 -14.53 0.27 -2.16
C ASN A 232 -15.33 -0.57 -1.15
N PRO A 233 -15.68 -0.04 0.04
CA PRO A 233 -16.39 -0.82 1.05
C PRO A 233 -17.84 -1.12 0.67
N GLN A 234 -18.44 -0.37 -0.26
CA GLN A 234 -19.83 -0.59 -0.70
C GLN A 234 -19.96 -1.82 -1.60
N SER A 235 -19.03 -1.99 -2.56
CA SER A 235 -18.98 -3.15 -3.46
C SER A 235 -18.07 -4.28 -2.97
N GLN A 236 -17.23 -4.00 -1.96
CA GLN A 236 -16.17 -4.90 -1.48
C GLN A 236 -15.15 -5.27 -2.56
N THR A 237 -14.86 -4.32 -3.44
CA THR A 237 -13.88 -4.46 -4.53
C THR A 237 -12.66 -3.58 -4.30
N PHE A 238 -11.57 -3.89 -4.99
CA PHE A 238 -10.35 -3.09 -5.01
C PHE A 238 -10.21 -2.38 -6.34
N TYR A 239 -9.65 -1.16 -6.33
CA TYR A 239 -9.12 -0.50 -7.50
C TYR A 239 -7.60 -0.61 -7.49
N ILE A 240 -7.02 -1.00 -8.63
CA ILE A 240 -5.58 -1.17 -8.79
C ILE A 240 -5.12 -0.49 -10.07
N THR A 241 -4.01 0.24 -10.00
CA THR A 241 -3.36 0.85 -11.17
C THR A 241 -1.84 0.83 -11.04
N GLY A 242 -1.16 1.64 -11.82
CA GLY A 242 0.28 1.83 -11.74
C GLY A 242 0.71 3.19 -12.25
N LYS A 243 1.99 3.48 -12.02
CA LYS A 243 2.64 4.70 -12.46
C LYS A 243 2.55 4.78 -13.98
N ASN A 244 1.92 5.83 -14.49
CA ASN A 244 1.72 6.10 -15.92
C ASN A 244 0.90 5.04 -16.67
N TRP A 245 0.14 4.20 -15.96
CA TRP A 245 -0.75 3.24 -16.60
C TRP A 245 -1.92 3.95 -17.26
N GLY A 246 -2.37 3.48 -18.42
CA GLY A 246 -3.56 4.00 -19.10
C GLY A 246 -4.87 3.42 -18.56
N ALA A 247 -4.79 2.53 -17.56
CA ALA A 247 -5.92 1.80 -17.03
C ALA A 247 -5.89 1.71 -15.50
N LEU A 248 -7.07 1.76 -14.90
CA LEU A 248 -7.36 1.41 -13.51
C LEU A 248 -8.35 0.24 -13.52
N PHE A 249 -8.05 -0.80 -12.76
CA PHE A 249 -8.81 -2.04 -12.73
C PHE A 249 -9.59 -2.14 -11.44
N GLU A 250 -10.90 -2.35 -11.54
CA GLU A 250 -11.70 -2.83 -10.40
C GLU A 250 -11.65 -4.34 -10.35
N VAL A 251 -11.28 -4.90 -9.20
CA VAL A 251 -11.00 -6.31 -9.04
C VAL A 251 -11.53 -6.89 -7.74
N VAL A 252 -11.69 -8.20 -7.72
CA VAL A 252 -11.69 -9.02 -6.50
C VAL A 252 -10.53 -9.99 -6.55
N PHE A 253 -10.01 -10.41 -5.40
CA PHE A 253 -8.92 -11.38 -5.33
C PHE A 253 -9.48 -12.79 -5.15
N ILE A 254 -9.15 -13.68 -6.09
CA ILE A 254 -9.62 -15.07 -6.12
C ILE A 254 -8.44 -16.05 -6.04
N GLN A 255 -8.70 -17.26 -5.57
CA GLN A 255 -7.76 -18.37 -5.75
C GLN A 255 -7.84 -18.86 -7.21
N PRO A 256 -6.71 -19.25 -7.82
CA PRO A 256 -6.68 -19.86 -9.15
C PRO A 256 -7.50 -21.16 -9.26
#